data_AF-B7PN59-F1
#
_entry.id   AF-B7PN59-F1
#
_cell.length_a   1.000
_cell.length_b   1.000
_cell.length_c   1.000
_cell.angle_alpha   90.00
_cell.angle_beta   90.00
_cell.angle_gamma   90.00
#
_symmetry.space_group_name_H-M   'P 1'
#
loop_
_entity.id
_entity.type
_entity.pdbx_description
1 polymer ?
#
loop_
_entity_poly.entity_id
_entity_poly.type
_entity_poly.pdbx_seq_one_letter_code
_entity_poly.pdbx_strand_id
1 'polypeptide(L)'
;YFYPLSEKDISTLNFRANREFSNNFVNQLLLKLYIKYPEKRFKNKFIFLSYMVKILANEKHQEPLVNHTSFRFGCNINAEEKDKLEYEKYLSAIEGSFDTSKEMQVRKKIAGRYGTETAYKILTQVEFKTNQYNSFVTALVPNSLDLSERQIEILSQQLEAVYGINGYYVDIVEDSEKELEKGEEPKTSNELAKGKKIKIKDR
;
A
#
# COMPACT_ATOMS: atom_id res chain seq x y z
N TYR A 1 11.71 5.30 24.18
CA TYR A 1 10.67 6.30 23.83
C TYR A 1 11.33 7.55 23.28
N PHE A 2 10.82 8.03 22.14
CA PHE A 2 11.21 9.30 21.55
C PHE A 2 10.45 10.43 22.27
N TYR A 3 11.16 11.48 22.69
CA TYR A 3 10.56 12.64 23.33
C TYR A 3 10.81 13.89 22.47
N PRO A 4 9.76 14.48 21.88
CA PRO A 4 9.92 15.72 21.12
C PRO A 4 10.34 16.87 22.05
N LEU A 5 11.03 17.84 21.48
CA LEU A 5 11.42 19.07 22.17
C LEU A 5 10.25 20.04 22.23
N SER A 6 10.16 20.76 23.34
CA SER A 6 9.21 21.86 23.52
C SER A 6 9.58 23.05 22.64
N GLU A 7 8.61 23.90 22.32
CA GLU A 7 8.85 25.12 21.53
C GLU A 7 9.88 26.04 22.20
N LYS A 8 9.88 26.10 23.52
CA LYS A 8 10.86 26.86 24.30
C LYS A 8 12.28 26.33 24.15
N ASP A 9 12.45 25.01 24.17
CA ASP A 9 13.75 24.38 23.93
C ASP A 9 14.23 24.70 22.51
N ILE A 10 13.34 24.60 21.52
CA ILE A 10 13.64 24.83 20.10
C ILE A 10 14.01 26.30 19.85
N SER A 11 13.26 27.25 20.41
CA SER A 11 13.59 28.68 20.34
C SER A 11 15.00 28.96 20.90
N THR A 12 15.34 28.36 22.04
CA THR A 12 16.67 28.49 22.64
C THR A 12 17.77 27.88 21.76
N LEU A 13 17.50 26.72 21.15
CA LEU A 13 18.43 26.04 20.25
C LEU A 13 18.69 26.85 18.97
N ASN A 14 17.64 27.35 18.33
CA ASN A 14 17.70 28.19 17.13
C ASN A 14 18.51 29.46 17.38
N PHE A 15 18.19 30.18 18.47
CA PHE A 15 18.93 31.37 18.88
C PHE A 15 20.44 31.08 19.03
N ARG A 16 20.80 29.98 19.70
CA ARG A 16 22.21 29.60 19.91
C ARG A 16 22.91 29.10 18.64
N ALA A 17 22.16 28.51 17.72
CA ALA A 17 22.68 28.00 16.45
C ALA A 17 22.72 29.05 15.33
N ASN A 18 22.17 30.24 15.57
CA ASN A 18 21.92 31.27 14.56
C ASN A 18 21.13 30.73 13.35
N ARG A 19 20.04 30.01 13.64
CA ARG A 19 19.12 29.41 12.66
C ARG A 19 17.68 29.70 13.03
N GLU A 20 16.76 29.50 12.10
CA GLU A 20 15.31 29.74 12.33
C GLU A 20 14.47 28.54 11.88
N PHE A 21 14.82 27.32 12.30
CA PHE A 21 14.05 26.14 11.94
C PHE A 21 12.74 26.00 12.72
N SER A 22 11.69 25.50 12.05
CA SER A 22 10.39 25.25 12.67
C SER A 22 10.44 24.15 13.74
N ASN A 23 9.46 24.17 14.65
CA ASN A 23 9.31 23.12 15.67
C ASN A 23 9.19 21.72 15.05
N ASN A 24 8.46 21.60 13.93
CA ASN A 24 8.33 20.35 13.18
C ASN A 24 9.70 19.88 12.67
N PHE A 25 10.44 20.75 11.96
CA PHE A 25 11.73 20.38 11.39
C PHE A 25 12.73 19.89 12.45
N VAL A 26 12.87 20.62 13.56
CA VAL A 26 13.82 20.26 14.62
C VAL A 26 13.47 18.91 15.25
N ASN A 27 12.18 18.63 15.46
CA ASN A 27 11.73 17.34 15.96
C ASN A 27 11.89 16.20 14.93
N GLN A 28 11.69 16.46 13.64
CA GLN A 28 12.01 15.50 12.57
C GLN A 28 13.51 15.20 12.51
N LEU A 29 14.36 16.21 12.68
CA LEU A 29 15.81 16.04 12.71
C LEU A 29 16.24 15.23 13.94
N LEU A 30 15.65 15.51 15.10
CA LEU A 30 15.88 14.73 16.31
C LEU A 30 15.50 13.26 16.12
N LEU A 31 14.34 12.98 15.50
CA LEU A 31 13.90 11.63 15.21
C LEU A 31 14.88 10.90 14.27
N LYS A 32 15.33 11.59 13.23
CA LYS A 32 16.35 11.06 12.30
C LYS A 32 17.64 10.69 13.02
N LEU A 33 18.11 11.53 13.95
CA LEU A 33 19.31 11.24 14.74
C LEU A 33 19.10 10.07 15.68
N TYR A 34 17.93 9.96 16.29
CA TYR A 34 17.56 8.85 17.18
C TYR A 34 17.58 7.51 16.44
N ILE A 35 16.99 7.46 15.24
CA ILE A 35 16.99 6.28 14.36
C ILE A 35 18.42 5.94 13.91
N LYS A 36 19.19 6.95 13.48
CA LYS A 36 20.54 6.75 12.95
C LYS A 36 21.55 6.29 14.01
N TYR A 37 21.39 6.73 15.25
CA TYR A 37 22.32 6.45 16.34
C TYR A 37 21.58 5.91 17.58
N PRO A 38 21.03 4.68 17.50
CA PRO A 38 20.15 4.14 18.53
C PRO A 38 20.84 3.91 19.87
N GLU A 39 22.17 3.78 19.90
CA GLU A 39 22.98 3.62 21.13
C GLU A 39 23.42 4.95 21.75
N LYS A 40 23.21 6.08 21.05
CA LYS A 40 23.66 7.37 21.55
C LYS A 40 22.81 7.79 22.75
N ARG A 41 23.47 7.98 23.88
CA ARG A 41 22.85 8.47 25.12
C ARG A 41 23.57 9.73 25.59
N PHE A 42 22.81 10.61 26.23
CA PHE A 42 23.34 11.83 26.82
C PHE A 42 23.14 11.75 28.33
N LYS A 43 24.17 12.12 29.10
CA LYS A 43 24.12 12.05 30.57
C LYS A 43 23.05 12.95 31.18
N ASN A 44 22.75 14.08 30.52
CA ASN A 44 21.74 15.04 30.96
C ASN A 44 21.25 15.91 29.78
N LYS A 45 20.17 16.66 30.02
CA LYS A 45 19.54 17.57 29.04
C LYS A 45 20.51 18.65 28.54
N PHE A 46 21.41 19.17 29.38
CA PHE A 46 22.34 20.23 29.00
C PHE A 46 23.30 19.76 27.89
N ILE A 47 23.95 18.61 28.07
CA ILE A 47 24.88 18.05 27.07
C ILE A 47 24.12 17.72 25.77
N PHE A 48 22.90 17.19 25.89
CA PHE A 48 22.03 16.94 24.74
C PHE A 48 21.73 18.22 23.97
N LEU A 49 21.32 19.30 24.64
CA LEU A 49 21.03 20.58 23.99
C LEU A 49 22.28 21.19 23.34
N SER A 50 23.45 21.16 24.00
CA SER A 50 24.71 21.60 23.41
C SER A 50 25.08 20.80 22.15
N TYR A 51 24.79 19.50 22.12
CA TYR A 51 24.94 18.68 20.93
C TYR A 51 23.97 19.11 19.83
N MET A 52 22.69 19.34 20.15
CA MET A 52 21.69 19.79 19.18
C MET A 52 22.02 21.15 18.57
N VAL A 53 22.56 22.10 19.34
CA VAL A 53 23.03 23.39 18.80
C VAL A 53 24.08 23.17 17.70
N LYS A 54 25.07 22.30 17.95
CA LYS A 54 26.09 21.97 16.94
C LYS A 54 25.51 21.33 15.69
N ILE A 55 24.50 20.47 15.85
CA ILE A 55 23.82 19.86 14.71
C ILE A 55 23.09 20.93 13.88
N LEU A 56 22.28 21.78 14.52
CA LEU A 56 21.51 22.81 13.81
C LEU A 56 22.41 23.82 13.10
N ALA A 57 23.49 24.26 13.75
CA ALA A 57 24.46 25.18 13.15
C ALA A 57 25.10 24.62 11.87
N ASN A 58 25.25 23.30 11.77
CA ASN A 58 25.83 22.61 10.61
C ASN A 58 24.78 21.98 9.68
N GLU A 59 23.49 22.24 9.90
CA GLU A 59 22.43 21.71 9.07
C GLU A 59 22.40 22.43 7.70
N LYS A 60 22.31 21.66 6.62
CA LYS A 60 22.42 22.19 5.25
C LYS A 60 21.08 22.57 4.63
N HIS A 61 19.97 22.16 5.25
CA HIS A 61 18.64 22.54 4.78
C HIS A 61 18.43 24.06 4.92
N GLN A 62 17.68 24.63 3.98
CA GLN A 62 17.29 26.03 4.00
C GLN A 62 15.92 26.17 4.67
N GLU A 63 15.80 27.11 5.61
CA GLU A 63 14.61 27.36 6.42
C GLU A 63 13.32 27.46 5.59
N PRO A 64 13.26 28.25 4.48
CA PRO A 64 12.02 28.43 3.72
C PRO A 64 11.50 27.12 3.09
N LEU A 65 12.40 26.17 2.80
CA LEU A 65 12.04 24.91 2.15
C LEU A 65 11.57 23.84 3.13
N VAL A 66 11.91 23.96 4.41
CA VAL A 66 11.68 22.91 5.41
C VAL A 66 10.80 23.35 6.58
N ASN A 67 10.49 24.64 6.69
CA ASN A 67 9.64 25.20 7.74
C ASN A 67 8.14 25.05 7.48
N HIS A 68 7.73 23.94 6.89
CA HIS A 68 6.32 23.59 6.75
C HIS A 68 5.94 22.45 7.68
N THR A 69 4.67 22.40 8.06
CA THR A 69 4.14 21.44 9.05
C THR A 69 4.17 19.99 8.57
N SER A 70 4.18 19.77 7.25
CA SER A 70 4.23 18.45 6.63
C SER A 70 5.65 17.96 6.31
N PHE A 71 6.70 18.72 6.65
CA PHE A 71 8.08 18.29 6.37
C PHE A 71 8.40 17.00 7.13
N ARG A 72 8.99 16.02 6.45
CA ARG A 72 9.49 14.77 7.06
C ARG A 72 10.76 14.31 6.35
N PHE A 73 11.66 13.69 7.11
CA PHE A 73 12.78 12.96 6.51
C PHE A 73 12.30 11.58 6.04
N GLY A 74 12.74 11.14 4.86
CA GLY A 74 12.36 9.82 4.33
C GLY A 74 12.71 8.65 5.25
N CYS A 75 13.81 8.75 6.01
CA CYS A 75 14.19 7.71 6.99
C CYS A 75 13.32 7.69 8.27
N ASN A 76 12.50 8.71 8.49
CA ASN A 76 11.55 8.74 9.61
C ASN A 76 10.22 8.08 9.24
N ILE A 77 10.01 7.79 7.96
CA ILE A 77 8.87 7.03 7.46
C ILE A 77 9.20 5.55 7.70
N ASN A 78 8.41 4.89 8.53
CA ASN A 78 8.59 3.46 8.80
C ASN A 78 8.13 2.62 7.58
N ALA A 79 8.47 1.33 7.58
CA ALA A 79 8.11 0.43 6.46
C ALA A 79 6.59 0.42 6.22
N GLU A 80 5.79 0.29 7.28
CA GLU A 80 4.32 0.28 7.18
C GLU A 80 3.74 1.55 6.56
N GLU A 81 4.24 2.73 6.92
CA GLU A 81 3.79 4.01 6.34
C GLU A 81 4.25 4.13 4.89
N LYS A 82 5.43 3.61 4.56
CA LYS A 82 5.92 3.56 3.17
C LYS A 82 5.02 2.68 2.31
N ASP A 83 4.64 1.50 2.81
CA ASP A 83 3.74 0.58 2.11
C ASP A 83 2.38 1.23 1.91
N LYS A 84 1.80 1.85 2.95
CA LYS A 84 0.54 2.60 2.83
C LYS A 84 0.61 3.72 1.79
N LEU A 85 1.70 4.48 1.77
CA LEU A 85 1.88 5.56 0.79
C LEU A 85 2.00 5.01 -0.64
N GLU A 86 2.62 3.85 -0.82
CA GLU A 86 2.68 3.16 -2.11
C GLU A 86 1.29 2.69 -2.55
N TYR A 87 0.52 2.10 -1.64
CA TYR A 87 -0.85 1.67 -1.90
C TYR A 87 -1.73 2.86 -2.29
N GLU A 88 -1.67 3.96 -1.54
CA GLU A 88 -2.42 5.19 -1.84
C GLU A 88 -2.06 5.75 -3.21
N LYS A 89 -0.77 5.80 -3.57
CA LYS A 89 -0.33 6.27 -4.89
C LYS A 89 -0.88 5.37 -6.01
N TYR A 90 -0.82 4.06 -5.83
CA TYR A 90 -1.34 3.10 -6.80
C TYR A 90 -2.86 3.26 -7.00
N LEU A 91 -3.63 3.33 -5.91
CA LEU A 91 -5.08 3.50 -5.98
C LEU A 91 -5.48 4.87 -6.55
N SER A 92 -4.76 5.93 -6.17
CA SER A 92 -4.99 7.28 -6.72
C SER A 92 -4.80 7.31 -8.24
N ALA A 93 -3.82 6.57 -8.77
CA ALA A 93 -3.61 6.47 -10.21
C ALA A 93 -4.76 5.76 -10.93
N ILE A 94 -5.39 4.78 -10.28
CA ILE A 94 -6.57 4.07 -10.81
C ILE A 94 -7.81 4.98 -10.79
N GLU A 95 -8.07 5.64 -9.66
CA GLU A 95 -9.21 6.54 -9.50
C GLU A 95 -9.13 7.74 -10.46
N GLY A 96 -7.93 8.30 -10.62
CA GLY A 96 -7.66 9.42 -11.52
C GLY A 96 -7.57 9.04 -13.02
N SER A 97 -7.62 7.75 -13.36
CA SER A 97 -7.58 7.32 -14.76
C SER A 97 -8.82 7.78 -15.52
N PHE A 98 -8.68 8.21 -16.77
CA PHE A 98 -9.81 8.51 -17.66
C PHE A 98 -10.29 7.30 -18.46
N ASP A 99 -9.63 6.14 -18.33
CA ASP A 99 -10.02 4.93 -19.03
C ASP A 99 -11.41 4.46 -18.54
N THR A 100 -12.27 4.19 -19.52
CA THR A 100 -13.67 3.76 -19.36
C THR A 100 -13.87 2.29 -19.73
N SER A 101 -12.80 1.55 -20.01
CA SER A 101 -12.84 0.11 -20.19
C SER A 101 -13.50 -0.58 -18.98
N LYS A 102 -14.22 -1.69 -19.22
CA LYS A 102 -14.86 -2.45 -18.13
C LYS A 102 -13.84 -2.91 -17.09
N GLU A 103 -12.64 -3.27 -17.52
CA GLU A 103 -11.54 -3.62 -16.63
C GLU A 103 -11.20 -2.44 -15.69
N MET A 104 -10.98 -1.25 -16.23
CA MET A 104 -10.72 -0.06 -15.42
C MET A 104 -11.90 0.29 -14.52
N GLN A 105 -13.14 0.13 -14.99
CA GLN A 105 -14.34 0.34 -14.18
C GLN A 105 -14.38 -0.61 -12.96
N VAL A 106 -14.03 -1.89 -13.13
CA VAL A 106 -13.88 -2.83 -12.01
C VAL A 106 -12.80 -2.35 -11.06
N ARG A 107 -11.62 -1.99 -11.58
CA ARG A 107 -10.51 -1.52 -10.75
C ARG A 107 -10.89 -0.31 -9.90
N LYS A 108 -11.57 0.68 -10.49
CA LYS A 108 -12.09 1.87 -9.80
C LYS A 108 -13.14 1.53 -8.74
N LYS A 109 -14.07 0.61 -9.05
CA LYS A 109 -15.08 0.17 -8.07
C LYS A 109 -14.45 -0.54 -6.88
N ILE A 110 -13.44 -1.37 -7.10
CA ILE A 110 -12.69 -2.03 -6.03
C ILE A 110 -11.94 -0.97 -5.19
N ALA A 111 -11.20 -0.07 -5.84
CA ALA A 111 -10.50 1.02 -5.14
C ALA A 111 -11.43 1.84 -4.22
N GLY A 112 -12.63 2.17 -4.71
CA GLY A 112 -13.60 2.98 -3.94
C GLY A 112 -14.44 2.23 -2.90
N ARG A 113 -14.41 0.89 -2.84
CA ARG A 113 -15.24 0.10 -1.90
C ARG A 113 -14.46 -0.60 -0.79
N TYR A 114 -13.17 -0.82 -0.99
CA TYR A 114 -12.31 -1.47 -0.02
C TYR A 114 -11.40 -0.46 0.69
N GLY A 115 -10.93 -0.80 1.89
CA GLY A 115 -9.85 -0.04 2.51
C GLY A 115 -8.55 -0.15 1.70
N THR A 116 -7.68 0.85 1.81
CA THR A 116 -6.46 1.01 0.99
C THR A 116 -5.64 -0.28 0.85
N GLU A 117 -5.36 -0.96 1.96
CA GLU A 117 -4.55 -2.19 1.95
C GLU A 117 -5.27 -3.35 1.25
N THR A 118 -6.54 -3.59 1.59
CA THR A 118 -7.33 -4.67 0.97
C THR A 118 -7.55 -4.42 -0.52
N ALA A 119 -7.85 -3.18 -0.90
CA ALA A 119 -8.02 -2.78 -2.29
C ALA A 119 -6.74 -3.05 -3.10
N TYR A 120 -5.58 -2.61 -2.58
CA TYR A 120 -4.28 -2.85 -3.21
C TYR A 120 -4.00 -4.35 -3.38
N LYS A 121 -4.19 -5.15 -2.32
CA LYS A 121 -3.95 -6.60 -2.40
C LYS A 121 -4.88 -7.29 -3.39
N ILE A 122 -6.17 -6.95 -3.41
CA ILE A 122 -7.12 -7.48 -4.40
C ILE A 122 -6.64 -7.15 -5.83
N LEU A 123 -6.33 -5.88 -6.09
CA LEU A 123 -5.97 -5.42 -7.44
C LEU A 123 -4.62 -5.95 -7.95
N THR A 124 -3.74 -6.36 -7.04
CA THR A 124 -2.40 -6.87 -7.40
C THR A 124 -2.31 -8.39 -7.39
N GLN A 125 -3.15 -9.08 -6.63
CA GLN A 125 -3.06 -10.53 -6.43
C GLN A 125 -4.21 -11.32 -7.08
N VAL A 126 -5.39 -10.72 -7.22
CA VAL A 126 -6.53 -11.36 -7.88
C VAL A 126 -6.37 -11.26 -9.38
N GLU A 127 -6.46 -12.39 -10.08
CA GLU A 127 -6.41 -12.42 -11.53
C GLU A 127 -7.82 -12.27 -12.11
N PHE A 128 -8.01 -11.28 -12.99
CA PHE A 128 -9.28 -11.05 -13.68
C PHE A 128 -9.18 -11.56 -15.12
N LYS A 129 -9.70 -12.76 -15.38
CA LYS A 129 -9.74 -13.35 -16.72
C LYS A 129 -11.02 -12.91 -17.42
N THR A 130 -10.89 -12.27 -18.57
CA THR A 130 -12.02 -11.89 -19.42
C THR A 130 -12.04 -12.73 -20.68
N ASN A 131 -13.23 -12.83 -21.30
CA ASN A 131 -13.35 -13.50 -22.59
C ASN A 131 -13.00 -12.58 -23.76
N GLN A 132 -12.92 -13.16 -24.96
CA GLN A 132 -12.61 -12.44 -26.21
C GLN A 132 -13.52 -11.24 -26.48
N TYR A 133 -14.77 -11.27 -25.99
CA TYR A 133 -15.76 -10.21 -26.19
C TYR A 133 -15.88 -9.24 -25.01
N ASN A 134 -15.07 -9.39 -23.95
CA ASN A 134 -15.15 -8.64 -22.71
C ASN A 134 -16.60 -8.55 -22.13
N SER A 135 -17.36 -9.63 -22.32
CA SER A 135 -18.75 -9.75 -21.89
C SER A 135 -18.89 -10.45 -20.54
N PHE A 136 -17.91 -11.26 -20.15
CA PHE A 136 -17.83 -11.84 -18.81
C PHE A 136 -16.42 -11.77 -18.22
N VAL A 137 -16.35 -11.81 -16.88
CA VAL A 137 -15.11 -11.81 -16.10
C VAL A 137 -15.12 -12.91 -15.05
N THR A 138 -14.00 -13.60 -14.89
CA THR A 138 -13.75 -14.52 -13.77
C THR A 138 -12.65 -13.92 -12.89
N ALA A 139 -12.95 -13.70 -11.61
CA ALA A 139 -11.97 -13.28 -10.62
C ALA A 139 -11.42 -14.52 -9.89
N LEU A 140 -10.14 -14.81 -10.10
CA LEU A 140 -9.42 -15.89 -9.43
C LEU A 140 -8.75 -15.34 -8.18
N VAL A 141 -9.35 -15.60 -7.04
CA VAL A 141 -8.90 -15.11 -5.73
C VAL A 141 -7.93 -16.14 -5.14
N PRO A 142 -6.65 -15.81 -4.94
CA PRO A 142 -5.73 -16.73 -4.31
C PRO A 142 -6.12 -16.96 -2.84
N ASN A 143 -6.06 -18.21 -2.38
CA ASN A 143 -6.42 -18.56 -1.01
C ASN A 143 -5.56 -17.83 0.05
N SER A 144 -4.32 -17.47 -0.30
CA SER A 144 -3.42 -16.69 0.57
C SER A 144 -3.87 -15.25 0.84
N LEU A 145 -4.83 -14.71 0.08
CA LEU A 145 -5.34 -13.35 0.28
C LEU A 145 -6.27 -13.23 1.50
N ASP A 146 -6.76 -14.36 2.03
CA ASP A 146 -7.60 -14.46 3.25
C ASP A 146 -8.75 -13.42 3.29
N LEU A 147 -9.51 -13.34 2.19
CA LEU A 147 -10.71 -12.48 2.14
C LEU A 147 -11.85 -13.12 2.92
N SER A 148 -12.47 -12.35 3.81
CA SER A 148 -13.71 -12.78 4.48
C SER A 148 -14.84 -13.01 3.47
N GLU A 149 -15.81 -13.87 3.82
CA GLU A 149 -17.02 -14.12 3.02
C GLU A 149 -17.70 -12.82 2.59
N ARG A 150 -17.85 -11.87 3.53
CA ARG A 150 -18.40 -10.54 3.26
C ARG A 150 -17.60 -9.75 2.21
N GLN A 151 -16.26 -9.85 2.23
CA GLN A 151 -15.43 -9.21 1.22
C GLN A 151 -15.62 -9.88 -0.15
N ILE A 152 -15.71 -11.20 -0.21
CA ILE A 152 -15.99 -11.93 -1.46
C ILE A 152 -17.35 -11.54 -2.04
N GLU A 153 -18.38 -11.36 -1.19
CA GLU A 153 -19.68 -10.85 -1.60
C GLU A 153 -19.60 -9.42 -2.16
N ILE A 154 -18.84 -8.53 -1.50
CA ILE A 154 -18.63 -7.16 -2.00
C ILE A 154 -17.93 -7.18 -3.36
N LEU A 155 -16.96 -8.07 -3.56
CA LEU A 155 -16.23 -8.22 -4.82
C LEU A 155 -17.19 -8.65 -5.93
N SER A 156 -18.01 -9.67 -5.64
CA SER A 156 -19.07 -10.17 -6.52
C SER A 156 -20.01 -9.04 -6.96
N GLN A 157 -20.49 -8.24 -6.00
CA GLN A 157 -21.34 -7.08 -6.29
C GLN A 157 -20.64 -6.02 -7.16
N GLN A 158 -19.33 -5.79 -6.98
CA GLN A 158 -18.59 -4.83 -7.81
C GLN A 158 -18.41 -5.33 -9.25
N LEU A 159 -18.19 -6.63 -9.44
CA LEU A 159 -18.10 -7.25 -10.77
C LEU A 159 -19.46 -7.24 -11.47
N GLU A 160 -20.52 -7.61 -10.75
CA GLU A 160 -21.91 -7.55 -11.23
C GLU A 160 -22.27 -6.14 -11.70
N ALA A 161 -21.87 -5.11 -10.97
CA ALA A 161 -22.16 -3.73 -11.31
C ALA A 161 -21.49 -3.25 -12.63
N VAL A 162 -20.55 -4.02 -13.19
CA VAL A 162 -19.88 -3.71 -14.47
C VAL A 162 -20.27 -4.68 -15.58
N TYR A 163 -20.37 -5.96 -15.27
CA TYR A 163 -20.62 -7.02 -16.25
C TYR A 163 -22.07 -7.55 -16.26
N GLY A 164 -22.88 -7.20 -15.25
CA GLY A 164 -24.28 -7.62 -15.10
C GLY A 164 -24.46 -8.96 -14.36
N ILE A 165 -25.71 -9.29 -14.04
CA ILE A 165 -26.14 -10.40 -13.16
C ILE A 165 -25.54 -11.77 -13.53
N ASN A 166 -25.25 -12.02 -14.81
CA ASN A 166 -24.67 -13.27 -15.31
C ASN A 166 -23.30 -13.10 -15.99
N GLY A 167 -22.68 -11.94 -15.81
CA GLY A 167 -21.42 -11.56 -16.46
C GLY A 167 -20.19 -11.77 -15.58
N TYR A 168 -20.30 -12.41 -14.42
CA TYR A 168 -19.18 -12.57 -13.51
C TYR A 168 -19.17 -13.91 -12.78
N TYR A 169 -17.96 -14.35 -12.43
CA TYR A 169 -17.69 -15.50 -11.55
C TYR A 169 -16.55 -15.13 -10.59
N VAL A 170 -16.58 -15.68 -9.37
CA VAL A 170 -15.51 -15.53 -8.38
C VAL A 170 -15.14 -16.93 -7.90
N ASP A 171 -13.91 -17.33 -8.16
CA ASP A 171 -13.38 -18.63 -7.76
C ASP A 171 -12.18 -18.44 -6.81
N ILE A 172 -12.12 -19.26 -5.77
CA ILE A 172 -10.97 -19.30 -4.85
C ILE A 172 -10.01 -20.37 -5.36
N VAL A 173 -8.76 -19.99 -5.64
CA VAL A 173 -7.74 -20.87 -6.21
C VAL A 173 -6.65 -21.13 -5.18
N GLU A 174 -6.27 -22.40 -5.02
CA GLU A 174 -5.10 -22.77 -4.21
C GLU A 174 -3.81 -22.36 -4.94
N ASP A 175 -2.82 -21.86 -4.19
CA ASP A 175 -1.58 -21.30 -4.77
C ASP A 175 -0.73 -22.31 -5.58
N SER A 176 -1.15 -23.57 -5.65
CA SER A 176 -0.49 -24.68 -6.36
C SER A 176 -0.71 -24.74 -7.89
N GLU A 177 -1.48 -23.82 -8.50
CA GLU A 177 -1.75 -23.87 -9.95
C GLU A 177 -1.13 -22.71 -10.77
N LYS A 178 -0.10 -22.01 -10.24
CA LYS A 178 0.60 -20.94 -10.99
C LYS A 178 1.80 -21.41 -11.83
N GLU A 179 2.12 -22.70 -11.84
CA GLU A 179 3.11 -23.28 -12.76
C GLU A 179 2.45 -24.31 -13.68
N LEU A 180 1.91 -23.87 -14.82
CA LEU A 180 1.85 -24.62 -16.08
C LEU A 180 0.96 -23.86 -17.08
N GLU A 181 1.50 -22.82 -17.70
CA GLU A 181 1.11 -22.43 -19.06
C GLU A 181 2.17 -21.50 -19.68
N LYS A 182 3.35 -22.08 -19.94
CA LYS A 182 4.25 -21.62 -21.00
C LYS A 182 4.74 -22.82 -21.79
N GLY A 183 4.14 -22.99 -22.98
CA GLY A 183 4.69 -23.75 -24.11
C GLY A 183 4.30 -25.23 -24.18
N GLU A 184 3.37 -25.56 -25.09
CA GLU A 184 3.65 -26.26 -26.37
C GLU A 184 2.35 -26.83 -26.98
N GLU A 185 2.08 -26.46 -28.24
CA GLU A 185 1.10 -27.09 -29.15
C GLU A 185 1.63 -28.44 -29.71
N PRO A 186 0.83 -29.26 -30.42
CA PRO A 186 -0.03 -30.31 -29.88
C PRO A 186 0.47 -31.71 -30.31
N LYS A 187 0.23 -32.75 -29.50
CA LYS A 187 0.32 -34.14 -30.00
C LYS A 187 -0.87 -34.99 -29.56
N THR A 188 -1.54 -35.50 -30.59
CA THR A 188 -2.58 -36.52 -30.62
C THR A 188 -2.16 -37.82 -29.94
N SER A 189 -2.99 -38.33 -29.04
CA SER A 189 -3.52 -39.69 -29.07
C SER A 189 -4.40 -39.99 -27.84
N ASN A 190 -5.58 -40.53 -28.11
CA ASN A 190 -6.54 -41.21 -27.24
C ASN A 190 -5.98 -41.80 -25.93
N GLU A 191 -6.67 -41.54 -24.81
CA GLU A 191 -7.22 -42.62 -23.99
C GLU A 191 -8.33 -42.14 -23.03
N LEU A 192 -9.23 -43.08 -22.74
CA LEU A 192 -10.58 -42.91 -22.27
C LEU A 192 -10.68 -42.99 -20.73
N ALA A 193 -11.56 -42.16 -20.17
CA ALA A 193 -12.47 -42.43 -19.05
C ALA A 193 -11.96 -42.47 -17.58
N LYS A 194 -12.47 -41.50 -16.80
CA LYS A 194 -13.34 -41.62 -15.59
C LYS A 194 -13.05 -40.37 -14.72
N GLY A 195 -13.95 -39.42 -14.47
CA GLY A 195 -15.38 -39.50 -14.21
C GLY A 195 -15.64 -39.25 -12.72
N LYS A 196 -15.95 -38.00 -12.34
CA LYS A 196 -16.79 -37.67 -11.17
C LYS A 196 -17.40 -36.28 -11.31
N LYS A 197 -18.63 -36.22 -11.84
CA LYS A 197 -19.53 -35.07 -11.73
C LYS A 197 -20.27 -35.19 -10.40
N ILE A 198 -20.16 -34.18 -9.53
CA ILE A 198 -21.06 -34.03 -8.38
C ILE A 198 -22.16 -33.05 -8.79
N LYS A 199 -23.40 -33.53 -8.73
CA LYS A 199 -24.63 -32.81 -9.07
C LYS A 199 -25.21 -32.27 -7.77
N ILE A 200 -25.27 -30.95 -7.59
CA ILE A 200 -25.98 -30.34 -6.46
C ILE A 200 -27.46 -30.32 -6.80
N LYS A 201 -28.29 -30.79 -5.86
CA LYS A 201 -29.76 -30.81 -5.92
C LYS A 201 -30.30 -29.50 -5.40
N ASP A 202 -31.18 -28.88 -6.19
CA ASP A 202 -32.02 -27.76 -5.77
C ASP A 202 -32.98 -28.18 -4.63
N ARG A 203 -33.17 -27.25 -3.68
CA ARG A 203 -34.34 -27.15 -2.83
C ARG A 203 -34.75 -25.68 -2.74
#